data_AF-A0A1Z9F7K4-F1
#
_entry.id   AF-A0A1Z9F7K4-F1
#
_cell.length_a   1.000
_cell.length_b   1.000
_cell.length_c   1.000
_cell.angle_alpha   90.00
_cell.angle_beta   90.00
_cell.angle_gamma   90.00
#
_symmetry.space_group_name_H-M   'P 1'
#
loop_
_entity.id
_entity.type
_entity.pdbx_description
1 polymer ?
#
loop_
_entity_poly.entity_id
_entity_poly.type
_entity_poly.pdbx_seq_one_letter_code
_entity_poly.pdbx_strand_id
1 'polypeptide(L)'
;MSRLTEDTLRIANDIIDRYPIRKSALIPLLHLAQEQEGWVTDEAMSHIAEIIGITAAEVLGTCSFYEMFKRQPNGEYQVNICHGISCHLLGAEELIHHAEETLGIREGETTNDGKFSLEGVECIAACTEAPCMQINYRYQNQVSESQFDDLVQQIRDGERSDIPKHGALAKIRQEMSTERIAGFESIDESAEPVWLKRNGEAK
;
A
#
# COMPACT_ATOMS: atom_id res chain seq x y z
N MET A 1 3.82 -15.90 -19.82
CA MET A 1 2.59 -15.22 -19.34
C MET A 1 1.88 -16.23 -18.48
N SER A 2 1.95 -16.04 -17.17
CA SER A 2 1.85 -17.16 -16.24
C SER A 2 0.46 -17.22 -15.61
N ARG A 3 -0.16 -18.37 -15.77
CA ARG A 3 -1.07 -18.89 -14.77
C ARG A 3 -0.32 -18.98 -13.43
N LEU A 4 -1.04 -18.89 -12.30
CA LEU A 4 -0.46 -19.11 -10.97
C LEU A 4 0.44 -20.37 -10.94
N THR A 5 1.65 -20.24 -10.39
CA THR A 5 2.60 -21.35 -10.21
C THR A 5 2.10 -22.35 -9.19
N GLU A 6 2.71 -23.55 -9.12
CA GLU A 6 2.31 -24.58 -8.15
C GLU A 6 2.40 -24.08 -6.70
N ASP A 7 3.44 -23.33 -6.35
CA ASP A 7 3.61 -22.75 -5.02
C ASP A 7 2.52 -21.71 -4.70
N THR A 8 2.25 -20.80 -5.65
CA THR A 8 1.18 -19.79 -5.50
C THR A 8 -0.19 -20.45 -5.43
N LEU A 9 -0.43 -21.52 -6.20
CA LEU A 9 -1.67 -22.29 -6.18
C LEU A 9 -1.91 -22.97 -4.83
N ARG A 10 -0.87 -23.48 -4.18
CA ARG A 10 -0.99 -24.04 -2.83
C ARG A 10 -1.51 -22.97 -1.85
N ILE A 11 -0.91 -21.78 -1.88
CA ILE A 11 -1.34 -20.66 -1.02
C ILE A 11 -2.76 -20.19 -1.40
N ALA A 12 -3.07 -20.15 -2.70
CA ALA A 12 -4.40 -19.80 -3.19
C ALA A 12 -5.49 -20.73 -2.63
N ASN A 13 -5.24 -22.05 -2.63
CA ASN A 13 -6.16 -23.03 -2.05
C ASN A 13 -6.31 -22.83 -0.54
N ASP A 14 -5.22 -22.60 0.20
CA ASP A 14 -5.26 -22.30 1.64
C ASP A 14 -6.06 -21.02 1.96
N ILE A 15 -6.07 -20.04 1.05
CA ILE A 15 -6.88 -18.82 1.18
C ILE A 15 -8.34 -19.12 0.90
N ILE A 16 -8.64 -19.85 -0.18
CA ILE A 16 -10.00 -20.21 -0.58
C ILE A 16 -10.71 -20.96 0.55
N ASP A 17 -10.02 -21.88 1.21
CA ASP A 17 -10.56 -22.71 2.30
C ASP A 17 -10.92 -21.91 3.56
N ARG A 18 -10.48 -20.65 3.68
CA ARG A 18 -10.87 -19.73 4.78
C ARG A 18 -12.28 -19.18 4.61
N TYR A 19 -12.88 -19.32 3.43
CA TYR A 19 -14.17 -18.73 3.11
C TYR A 19 -15.22 -19.80 2.83
N PRO A 20 -16.46 -19.65 3.35
CA PRO A 20 -17.56 -20.55 3.02
C PRO A 20 -18.02 -20.41 1.55
N ILE A 21 -17.75 -19.25 0.93
CA ILE A 21 -18.08 -18.96 -0.47
C ILE A 21 -16.76 -18.67 -1.20
N ARG A 22 -16.40 -19.48 -2.20
CA ARG A 22 -15.12 -19.38 -2.91
C ARG A 22 -14.87 -18.00 -3.54
N LYS A 23 -15.93 -17.36 -4.06
CA LYS A 23 -15.87 -15.99 -4.63
C LYS A 23 -15.31 -14.95 -3.64
N SER A 24 -15.48 -15.15 -2.34
CA SER A 24 -14.95 -14.24 -1.31
C SER A 24 -13.42 -14.20 -1.25
N ALA A 25 -12.73 -15.17 -1.85
CA ALA A 25 -11.26 -15.18 -1.95
C ALA A 25 -10.70 -14.28 -3.06
N LEU A 26 -11.54 -13.64 -3.89
CA LEU A 26 -11.11 -12.96 -5.11
C LEU A 26 -10.03 -11.88 -4.89
N ILE A 27 -10.24 -10.94 -3.96
CA ILE A 27 -9.28 -9.86 -3.68
C ILE A 27 -7.92 -10.42 -3.20
N PRO A 28 -7.87 -11.33 -2.20
CA PRO A 28 -6.62 -12.01 -1.84
C PRO A 28 -5.91 -12.72 -3.00
N LEU A 29 -6.66 -13.39 -3.88
CA LEU A 29 -6.08 -14.10 -5.04
C LEU A 29 -5.49 -13.13 -6.08
N LEU A 30 -6.13 -11.97 -6.29
CA LEU A 30 -5.59 -10.91 -7.15
C LEU A 30 -4.27 -10.36 -6.59
N HIS A 31 -4.16 -10.19 -5.27
CA HIS A 31 -2.89 -9.81 -4.63
C HIS A 31 -1.80 -10.87 -4.84
N LEU A 32 -2.13 -12.16 -4.71
CA LEU A 32 -1.17 -13.24 -4.99
C LEU A 32 -0.71 -13.25 -6.45
N ALA A 33 -1.61 -13.05 -7.40
CA ALA A 33 -1.27 -12.96 -8.81
C ALA A 33 -0.32 -11.78 -9.07
N GLN A 34 -0.60 -10.62 -8.49
CA GLN A 34 0.25 -9.44 -8.60
C GLN A 34 1.60 -9.61 -7.90
N GLU A 35 1.66 -10.33 -6.77
CA GLU A 35 2.91 -10.63 -6.09
C GLU A 35 3.84 -11.52 -6.95
N GLN A 36 3.25 -12.44 -7.73
CA GLN A 36 4.00 -13.35 -8.60
C GLN A 36 4.66 -12.64 -9.78
N GLU A 37 3.94 -11.73 -10.45
CA GLU A 37 4.38 -11.13 -11.73
C GLU A 37 4.62 -9.61 -11.67
N GLY A 38 4.32 -8.96 -10.54
CA GLY A 38 4.35 -7.51 -10.37
C GLY A 38 3.07 -6.79 -10.82
N TRP A 39 2.20 -7.49 -11.56
CA TRP A 39 0.92 -7.00 -12.08
C TRP A 39 -0.04 -8.16 -12.35
N VAL A 40 -1.33 -7.88 -12.50
CA VAL A 40 -2.39 -8.87 -12.74
C VAL A 40 -2.59 -9.03 -14.26
N THR A 41 -2.14 -10.16 -14.80
CA THR A 41 -2.31 -10.51 -16.22
C THR A 41 -3.70 -11.06 -16.53
N ASP A 42 -4.11 -10.99 -17.81
CA ASP A 42 -5.38 -11.57 -18.27
C ASP A 42 -5.46 -13.10 -18.08
N GLU A 43 -4.32 -13.79 -18.25
CA GLU A 43 -4.17 -15.23 -17.97
C GLU A 43 -4.37 -15.52 -16.49
N ALA A 44 -3.78 -14.72 -15.59
CA ALA A 44 -3.95 -14.88 -14.15
C ALA A 44 -5.40 -14.63 -13.73
N MET A 45 -6.06 -13.60 -14.29
CA MET A 45 -7.49 -13.33 -14.03
C MET A 45 -8.38 -14.49 -14.49
N SER A 46 -8.10 -15.04 -15.67
CA SER A 46 -8.82 -16.19 -16.21
C SER A 46 -8.62 -17.43 -15.32
N HIS A 47 -7.38 -17.68 -14.88
CA HIS A 47 -7.08 -18.79 -13.99
C HIS A 47 -7.77 -18.66 -12.63
N ILE A 48 -7.76 -17.46 -12.03
CA ILE A 48 -8.49 -17.20 -10.78
C ILE A 48 -9.98 -17.49 -10.95
N ALA A 49 -10.58 -17.05 -12.06
CA ALA A 49 -11.99 -17.30 -12.37
C ALA A 49 -12.32 -18.80 -12.40
N GLU A 50 -11.47 -19.61 -13.05
CA GLU A 50 -11.61 -21.06 -13.10
C GLU A 50 -11.54 -21.71 -11.71
N ILE A 51 -10.58 -21.29 -10.86
CA ILE A 51 -10.35 -21.88 -9.54
C ILE A 51 -11.54 -21.63 -8.59
N ILE A 52 -12.10 -20.42 -8.59
CA ILE A 52 -13.19 -20.04 -7.67
C ILE A 52 -14.58 -20.19 -8.27
N GLY A 53 -14.69 -20.58 -9.54
CA GLY A 53 -15.94 -20.89 -10.23
C GLY A 53 -16.79 -19.66 -10.60
N ILE A 54 -16.14 -18.58 -11.06
CA ILE A 54 -16.81 -17.36 -11.54
C ILE A 54 -16.37 -17.02 -12.97
N THR A 55 -16.92 -15.96 -13.56
CA THR A 55 -16.52 -15.53 -14.90
C THR A 55 -15.27 -14.64 -14.86
N ALA A 56 -14.45 -14.70 -15.92
CA ALA A 56 -13.31 -13.77 -16.08
C ALA A 56 -13.76 -12.29 -16.10
N ALA A 57 -14.98 -12.02 -16.58
CA ALA A 57 -15.57 -10.69 -16.55
C ALA A 57 -15.83 -10.17 -15.13
N GLU A 58 -16.26 -11.04 -14.20
CA GLU A 58 -16.40 -10.67 -12.78
C GLU A 58 -15.05 -10.40 -12.12
N VAL A 59 -14.02 -11.18 -12.46
CA VAL A 59 -12.65 -10.95 -12.00
C VAL A 59 -12.15 -9.60 -12.51
N LEU A 60 -12.30 -9.35 -13.82
CA LEU A 60 -11.93 -8.09 -14.45
C LEU A 60 -12.65 -6.91 -13.80
N GLY A 61 -13.97 -7.00 -13.58
CA GLY A 61 -14.74 -5.94 -12.95
C GLY A 61 -14.21 -5.58 -11.56
N THR A 62 -13.80 -6.58 -10.77
CA THR A 62 -13.18 -6.35 -9.46
C THR A 62 -11.77 -5.77 -9.59
N CYS A 63 -10.95 -6.34 -10.48
CA CYS A 63 -9.58 -5.91 -10.74
C CYS A 63 -9.51 -4.46 -11.23
N SER A 64 -10.43 -4.05 -12.11
CA SER A 64 -10.50 -2.66 -12.61
C SER A 64 -11.09 -1.67 -11.61
N PHE A 65 -11.82 -2.15 -10.60
CA PHE A 65 -12.47 -1.29 -9.61
C PHE A 65 -11.49 -0.85 -8.51
N TYR A 66 -10.60 -1.75 -8.07
CA TYR A 66 -9.59 -1.44 -7.07
C TYR A 66 -8.27 -1.03 -7.74
N GLU A 67 -7.93 0.25 -7.61
CA GLU A 67 -6.71 0.87 -8.16
C GLU A 67 -5.39 0.21 -7.73
N MET A 68 -5.44 -0.50 -6.60
CA MET A 68 -4.33 -1.30 -6.06
C MET A 68 -3.81 -2.36 -7.05
N PHE A 69 -4.69 -2.84 -7.94
CA PHE A 69 -4.36 -3.88 -8.90
C PHE A 69 -3.83 -3.27 -10.20
N LYS A 70 -2.55 -3.51 -10.47
CA LYS A 70 -1.88 -3.04 -11.68
C LYS A 70 -2.22 -4.00 -12.81
N ARG A 71 -2.75 -3.47 -13.91
CA ARG A 71 -3.13 -4.24 -15.11
C ARG A 71 -2.15 -4.05 -16.27
N GLN A 72 -1.02 -3.39 -16.01
CA GLN A 72 0.09 -3.21 -16.93
C GLN A 72 1.39 -3.54 -16.20
N PRO A 73 2.46 -3.90 -16.92
CA PRO A 73 3.78 -4.09 -16.32
C PRO A 73 4.14 -2.88 -15.45
N ASN A 74 4.56 -3.17 -14.22
CA ASN A 74 4.91 -2.19 -13.22
C ASN A 74 6.35 -2.43 -12.76
N GLY A 75 6.99 -1.40 -12.20
CA GLY A 75 8.32 -1.52 -11.65
C GLY A 75 8.37 -2.48 -10.47
N GLU A 76 9.57 -2.95 -10.13
CA GLU A 76 9.78 -3.74 -8.91
C GLU A 76 9.26 -2.97 -7.68
N TYR A 77 9.66 -1.70 -7.51
CA TYR A 77 9.28 -0.88 -6.38
C TYR A 77 8.22 0.15 -6.77
N GLN A 78 6.98 -0.12 -6.36
CA GLN A 78 5.89 0.85 -6.46
C GLN A 78 6.02 1.88 -5.35
N VAL A 79 6.34 3.13 -5.72
CA VAL A 79 6.45 4.30 -4.85
C VAL A 79 5.11 5.04 -4.86
N ASN A 80 4.41 5.01 -3.73
CA ASN A 80 3.11 5.66 -3.54
C ASN A 80 3.27 6.83 -2.55
N ILE A 81 3.15 8.07 -3.02
CA ILE A 81 3.27 9.26 -2.16
C ILE A 81 1.88 9.79 -1.83
N CYS A 82 1.55 9.91 -0.55
CA CYS A 82 0.25 10.41 -0.14
C CYS A 82 0.14 11.92 -0.37
N HIS A 83 -0.86 12.36 -1.14
CA HIS A 83 -1.19 13.78 -1.34
C HIS A 83 -2.53 14.18 -0.70
N GLY A 84 -3.04 13.37 0.23
CA GLY A 84 -4.18 13.75 1.07
C GLY A 84 -3.91 14.99 1.92
N ILE A 85 -4.97 15.63 2.44
CA ILE A 85 -4.95 16.97 3.05
C ILE A 85 -3.76 17.22 4.00
N SER A 86 -3.51 16.35 4.98
CA SER A 86 -2.43 16.55 5.95
C SER A 86 -1.04 16.51 5.31
N CYS A 87 -0.83 15.61 4.34
CA CYS A 87 0.44 15.53 3.61
C CYS A 87 0.60 16.69 2.65
N HIS A 88 -0.47 17.08 1.96
CA HIS A 88 -0.46 18.25 1.08
C HIS A 88 -0.06 19.52 1.83
N LEU A 89 -0.64 19.77 3.01
CA LEU A 89 -0.27 20.92 3.86
C LEU A 89 1.19 20.89 4.35
N LEU A 90 1.83 19.72 4.34
CA LEU A 90 3.21 19.51 4.79
C LEU A 90 4.20 19.31 3.64
N GLY A 91 3.80 19.59 2.39
CA GLY A 91 4.70 19.63 1.25
C GLY A 91 4.76 18.34 0.42
N ALA A 92 3.64 17.60 0.31
CA ALA A 92 3.60 16.39 -0.50
C ALA A 92 3.80 16.65 -2.00
N GLU A 93 3.36 17.81 -2.53
CA GLU A 93 3.55 18.13 -3.95
C GLU A 93 5.03 18.35 -4.27
N GLU A 94 5.75 19.05 -3.39
CA GLU A 94 7.19 19.23 -3.46
C GLU A 94 7.91 17.88 -3.41
N LEU A 95 7.47 16.98 -2.52
CA LEU A 95 8.04 15.63 -2.45
C LEU A 95 7.79 14.81 -3.73
N ILE A 96 6.61 14.92 -4.35
CA ILE A 96 6.32 14.26 -5.63
C ILE A 96 7.21 14.82 -6.73
N HIS A 97 7.33 16.14 -6.86
CA HIS A 97 8.20 16.76 -7.86
C HIS A 97 9.68 16.37 -7.66
N HIS A 98 10.15 16.35 -6.41
CA HIS A 98 11.49 15.87 -6.09
C HIS A 98 11.68 14.41 -6.48
N ALA A 99 10.67 13.56 -6.23
CA ALA A 99 10.70 12.15 -6.65
C ALA A 99 10.75 11.99 -8.19
N GLU A 100 10.04 12.82 -8.93
CA GLU A 100 10.11 12.86 -10.41
C GLU A 100 11.53 13.21 -10.88
N GLU A 101 12.17 14.20 -10.27
CA GLU A 101 13.54 14.62 -10.60
C GLU A 101 14.57 13.53 -10.26
N THR A 102 14.50 12.95 -9.06
CA THR A 102 15.42 11.90 -8.60
C THR A 102 15.31 10.61 -9.42
N LEU A 103 14.09 10.22 -9.82
CA LEU A 103 13.86 9.01 -10.60
C LEU A 103 13.96 9.25 -12.12
N GLY A 104 13.86 10.51 -12.57
CA GLY A 104 13.89 10.88 -13.98
C GLY A 104 12.65 10.44 -14.76
N ILE A 105 11.48 10.38 -14.09
CA ILE A 105 10.18 9.96 -14.63
C ILE A 105 9.08 10.91 -14.15
N ARG A 106 7.89 10.84 -14.75
CA ARG A 106 6.69 11.52 -14.23
C ARG A 106 5.84 10.62 -13.35
N GLU A 107 4.95 11.22 -12.58
CA GLU A 107 3.86 10.51 -11.92
C GLU A 107 3.06 9.65 -12.93
N GLY A 108 2.82 8.39 -12.59
CA GLY A 108 2.19 7.38 -13.42
C GLY A 108 3.15 6.62 -14.35
N GLU A 109 4.43 6.98 -14.36
CA GLU A 109 5.45 6.32 -15.19
C GLU A 109 6.31 5.33 -14.41
N THR A 110 7.11 4.57 -15.17
CA THR A 110 8.05 3.57 -14.66
C THR A 110 9.43 3.85 -15.24
N THR A 111 10.47 3.71 -14.43
CA THR A 111 11.86 3.92 -14.87
C THR A 111 12.25 2.94 -15.97
N ASN A 112 13.15 3.37 -16.88
CA ASN A 112 13.58 2.55 -18.03
C ASN A 112 14.25 1.21 -17.64
N ASP A 113 14.81 1.13 -16.43
CA ASP A 113 15.40 -0.08 -15.88
C ASP A 113 14.37 -1.02 -15.24
N GLY A 114 13.09 -0.63 -15.21
CA GLY A 114 11.99 -1.39 -14.62
C GLY A 114 12.03 -1.47 -13.10
N LYS A 115 12.86 -0.67 -12.42
CA LYS A 115 13.00 -0.74 -10.97
C LYS A 115 11.93 0.01 -10.20
N PHE A 116 11.56 1.21 -10.62
CA PHE A 116 10.67 2.09 -9.84
C PHE A 116 9.49 2.55 -10.68
N SER A 117 8.32 2.62 -10.04
CA SER A 117 7.13 3.26 -10.57
C SER A 117 6.63 4.28 -9.55
N LEU A 118 6.21 5.45 -10.01
CA LEU A 118 5.83 6.56 -9.14
C LEU A 118 4.34 6.87 -9.29
N GLU A 119 3.60 6.91 -8.19
CA GLU A 119 2.22 7.35 -8.17
C GLU A 119 1.96 8.27 -6.96
N GLY A 120 1.26 9.37 -7.20
CA GLY A 120 0.54 10.09 -6.16
C GLY A 120 -0.70 9.28 -5.78
N VAL A 121 -0.88 9.04 -4.49
CA VAL A 121 -2.04 8.31 -3.97
C VAL A 121 -2.83 9.12 -2.98
N GLU A 122 -4.12 8.83 -2.92
CA GLU A 122 -5.01 9.37 -1.91
C GLU A 122 -4.60 8.93 -0.48
N CYS A 123 -5.35 9.41 0.51
CA CYS A 123 -5.04 9.23 1.93
C CYS A 123 -4.69 7.77 2.31
N ILE A 124 -3.46 7.56 2.79
CA ILE A 124 -2.97 6.28 3.33
C ILE A 124 -3.14 6.13 4.85
N ALA A 125 -3.94 7.02 5.47
CA ALA A 125 -4.28 7.00 6.90
C ALA A 125 -3.08 7.07 7.88
N ALA A 126 -1.99 7.74 7.50
CA ALA A 126 -0.84 8.03 8.36
C ALA A 126 -0.67 9.54 8.61
N CYS A 127 -1.78 10.25 8.85
CA CYS A 127 -1.82 11.71 8.88
C CYS A 127 -0.98 12.34 10.00
N THR A 128 -0.78 11.66 11.12
CA THR A 128 0.07 12.12 12.24
C THR A 128 1.56 12.08 11.91
N GLU A 129 1.93 11.35 10.84
CA GLU A 129 3.29 11.07 10.41
C GLU A 129 3.55 11.66 9.01
N ALA A 130 2.75 12.63 8.60
CA ALA A 130 2.88 13.30 7.31
C ALA A 130 4.16 14.16 7.21
N PRO A 131 4.74 14.35 6.01
CA PRO A 131 4.40 13.68 4.75
C PRO A 131 4.75 12.19 4.80
N CYS A 132 3.87 11.35 4.28
CA CYS A 132 4.04 9.90 4.31
C CYS A 132 3.93 9.28 2.92
N MET A 133 4.65 8.18 2.72
CA MET A 133 4.64 7.41 1.49
C MET A 133 4.72 5.92 1.79
N GLN A 134 4.52 5.10 0.77
CA GLN A 134 4.73 3.66 0.82
C GLN A 134 5.61 3.22 -0.34
N ILE A 135 6.46 2.22 -0.08
CA ILE A 135 7.09 1.44 -1.15
C ILE A 135 6.64 -0.01 -1.00
N ASN A 136 5.92 -0.55 -1.99
CA ASN A 136 5.33 -1.91 -1.91
C ASN A 136 4.62 -2.18 -0.56
N TYR A 137 3.76 -1.24 -0.15
CA TYR A 137 3.02 -1.24 1.11
C TYR A 137 3.87 -1.16 2.40
N ARG A 138 5.15 -0.77 2.31
CA ARG A 138 6.00 -0.43 3.47
C ARG A 138 5.94 1.05 3.74
N TYR A 139 5.29 1.44 4.83
CA TYR A 139 5.17 2.83 5.25
C TYR A 139 6.55 3.45 5.49
N GLN A 140 6.73 4.65 4.93
CA GLN A 140 7.80 5.58 5.27
C GLN A 140 7.14 6.86 5.77
N ASN A 141 7.54 7.29 6.95
CA ASN A 141 6.89 8.34 7.73
C ASN A 141 7.81 9.57 7.78
N GLN A 142 7.20 10.76 7.84
CA GLN A 142 7.89 12.05 7.97
C GLN A 142 9.00 12.23 6.93
N VAL A 143 8.73 11.85 5.68
CA VAL A 143 9.75 11.75 4.64
C VAL A 143 10.11 13.14 4.11
N SER A 144 11.39 13.51 4.25
CA SER A 144 12.00 14.64 3.55
C SER A 144 12.56 14.24 2.19
N GLU A 145 12.83 15.23 1.33
CA GLU A 145 13.50 15.05 0.03
C GLU A 145 14.82 14.26 0.15
N SER A 146 15.66 14.62 1.13
CA SER A 146 16.93 13.91 1.37
C SER A 146 16.71 12.45 1.82
N GLN A 147 15.69 12.19 2.64
CA GLN A 147 15.37 10.83 3.08
C GLN A 147 14.83 9.99 1.92
N PHE A 148 14.12 10.62 0.98
CA PHE A 148 13.69 9.97 -0.25
C PHE A 148 14.89 9.54 -1.10
N ASP A 149 15.87 10.42 -1.32
CA ASP A 149 17.07 10.11 -2.09
C ASP A 149 17.88 8.97 -1.46
N ASP A 150 18.09 9.05 -0.14
CA ASP A 150 18.76 8.01 0.63
C ASP A 150 18.03 6.66 0.48
N LEU A 151 16.70 6.67 0.56
CA LEU A 151 15.88 5.48 0.43
C LEU A 151 15.98 4.85 -0.96
N VAL A 152 15.92 5.66 -2.02
CA VAL A 152 16.08 5.20 -3.40
C VAL A 152 17.46 4.58 -3.59
N GLN A 153 18.51 5.21 -3.04
CA GLN A 153 19.87 4.69 -3.14
C GLN A 153 20.03 3.36 -2.39
N GLN A 154 19.54 3.27 -1.15
CA GLN A 154 19.55 2.03 -0.37
C GLN A 154 18.83 0.87 -1.09
N ILE A 155 17.71 1.15 -1.78
CA ILE A 155 17.00 0.15 -2.58
C ILE A 155 17.82 -0.26 -3.81
N ARG A 156 18.45 0.70 -4.50
CA ARG A 156 19.31 0.42 -5.66
C ARG A 156 20.50 -0.45 -5.29
N ASP A 157 21.06 -0.22 -4.10
CA ASP A 157 22.21 -0.95 -3.54
C ASP A 157 21.81 -2.29 -2.90
N GLY A 158 20.50 -2.54 -2.73
CA GLY A 158 19.98 -3.80 -2.21
C GLY A 158 20.01 -3.92 -0.67
N GLU A 159 20.13 -2.79 0.04
CA GLU A 159 20.24 -2.74 1.50
C GLU A 159 18.88 -2.90 2.20
N ARG A 160 17.77 -2.64 1.50
CA ARG A 160 16.39 -2.71 2.03
C ARG A 160 15.71 -4.06 1.82
N SER A 161 16.22 -5.07 2.51
CA SER A 161 15.64 -6.43 2.51
C SER A 161 14.23 -6.54 3.13
N ASP A 162 13.80 -5.53 3.90
CA ASP A 162 12.47 -5.44 4.50
C ASP A 162 11.36 -5.07 3.49
N ILE A 163 11.76 -4.47 2.36
CA ILE A 163 10.86 -4.09 1.26
C ILE A 163 10.85 -5.23 0.22
N PRO A 164 9.75 -5.96 0.07
CA PRO A 164 9.65 -6.99 -0.95
C PRO A 164 9.64 -6.38 -2.35
N LYS A 165 10.12 -7.14 -3.34
CA LYS A 165 10.19 -6.72 -4.74
C LYS A 165 8.84 -6.50 -5.43
N HIS A 166 7.74 -7.02 -4.91
CA HIS A 166 6.40 -6.74 -5.41
C HIS A 166 5.42 -6.74 -4.24
N GLY A 167 4.23 -6.15 -4.46
CA GLY A 167 3.21 -5.81 -3.46
C GLY A 167 2.63 -6.98 -2.67
N ALA A 168 3.45 -7.62 -1.84
CA ALA A 168 3.02 -8.47 -0.76
C ALA A 168 2.23 -7.61 0.24
N LEU A 169 1.00 -8.04 0.55
CA LEU A 169 0.13 -7.37 1.50
C LEU A 169 0.92 -6.97 2.77
N ALA A 170 0.76 -5.71 3.19
CA ALA A 170 1.41 -5.22 4.40
C ALA A 170 1.06 -6.11 5.58
N LYS A 171 2.05 -6.85 6.08
CA LYS A 171 1.99 -7.53 7.38
C LYS A 171 2.42 -6.61 8.52
N ILE A 172 2.74 -5.35 8.21
CA ILE A 172 3.29 -4.39 9.17
C ILE A 172 2.13 -3.78 9.95
N ARG A 173 2.14 -4.01 11.26
CA ARG A 173 1.37 -3.24 12.21
C ARG A 173 2.07 -1.89 12.39
N GLN A 174 1.35 -0.79 12.26
CA GLN A 174 1.90 0.51 12.64
C GLN A 174 2.21 0.49 14.15
N GLU A 175 3.45 0.80 14.49
CA GLU A 175 3.89 0.98 15.87
C GLU A 175 4.28 2.44 16.06
N MET A 176 3.57 3.13 16.94
CA MET A 176 3.96 4.45 17.43
C MET A 176 4.63 4.27 18.78
N SER A 177 5.77 4.93 19.00
CA SER A 177 6.37 4.92 20.34
C SER A 177 5.44 5.63 21.32
N THR A 178 5.41 5.15 22.55
CA THR A 178 4.56 5.71 23.61
C THR A 178 4.84 7.19 23.87
N GLU A 179 6.09 7.63 23.65
CA GLU A 179 6.53 9.03 23.76
C GLU A 179 5.94 9.96 22.69
N ARG A 180 5.45 9.41 21.57
CA ARG A 180 4.90 10.16 20.42
C ARG A 180 3.38 10.14 20.36
N ILE A 181 2.70 9.53 21.33
CA ILE A 181 1.25 9.56 21.43
C ILE A 181 0.85 10.99 21.84
N ALA A 182 0.16 11.70 20.97
CA ALA A 182 -0.33 13.04 21.27
C ALA A 182 -1.36 12.97 22.41
N GLY A 183 -0.94 13.45 23.58
CA GLY A 183 -1.79 13.93 24.66
C GLY A 183 -2.86 12.98 25.15
N PHE A 184 -2.49 12.00 25.96
CA PHE A 184 -3.25 11.71 27.19
C PHE A 184 -2.23 11.36 28.27
N GLU A 185 -2.29 12.03 29.41
CA GLU A 185 -1.96 11.38 30.67
C GLU A 185 -2.58 9.97 30.65
N SER A 186 -1.94 8.96 31.26
CA SER A 186 -2.49 7.60 31.21
C SER A 186 -4.00 7.61 31.56
N ILE A 187 -4.80 6.65 31.08
CA ILE A 187 -6.25 6.63 31.39
C ILE A 187 -6.49 6.74 32.90
N ASP A 188 -5.55 6.23 33.70
CA ASP A 188 -5.55 6.30 35.16
C ASP A 188 -5.23 7.70 35.72
N GLU A 189 -4.53 8.54 34.97
CA GLU A 189 -4.12 9.92 35.33
C GLU A 189 -5.00 10.98 34.65
N SER A 190 -5.68 10.66 33.56
CA SER A 190 -6.53 11.58 32.81
C SER A 190 -7.77 11.98 33.62
N ALA A 191 -7.89 13.27 33.95
CA ALA A 191 -9.10 13.84 34.53
C ALA A 191 -10.14 14.18 33.43
N GLU A 192 -11.43 14.17 33.80
CA GLU A 192 -12.51 14.58 32.89
C GLU A 192 -12.28 16.04 32.45
N PRO A 193 -12.26 16.34 31.13
CA PRO A 193 -11.98 17.68 30.66
C PRO A 193 -13.00 18.68 31.20
N VAL A 194 -12.54 19.85 31.68
CA VAL A 194 -13.42 20.90 32.27
C VAL A 194 -14.53 21.40 31.34
N TRP A 195 -14.38 21.19 30.03
CA TRP A 195 -15.36 21.54 29.00
C TRP A 195 -16.33 20.39 28.67
N LEU A 196 -16.05 19.16 29.11
CA LEU A 196 -16.91 17.99 28.94
C LEU A 196 -18.00 17.97 30.02
N LYS A 197 -18.82 19.02 30.08
CA LYS A 197 -20.03 19.00 30.91
C LYS A 197 -21.04 18.04 30.26
N ARG A 198 -21.40 16.97 30.96
CA ARG A 198 -22.45 16.05 30.49
C ARG A 198 -23.79 16.77 30.51
N ASN A 199 -24.61 16.55 29.47
CA ASN A 199 -25.95 17.11 29.40
C ASN A 199 -26.78 16.64 30.62
N GLY A 200 -26.93 17.51 31.62
CA GLY A 200 -27.56 17.22 32.91
C GLY A 200 -26.91 17.91 34.11
N GLU A 201 -25.66 18.37 33.98
CA GLU A 201 -24.88 18.97 35.09
C GLU A 201 -24.84 20.51 35.07
N ALA A 202 -25.61 21.14 34.18
CA ALA A 202 -25.89 22.57 34.27
C ALA A 202 -27.03 22.81 35.27
N LYS A 203 -26.68 23.06 36.53
CA LYS A 203 -27.49 23.86 37.46
C LYS A 203 -26.70 25.07 37.91
#